data_AF-W3V3F6-F1
#
_entry.id   AF-W3V3F6-F1
#
_cell.length_a   1.000
_cell.length_b   1.000
_cell.length_c   1.000
_cell.angle_alpha   90.00
_cell.angle_beta   90.00
_cell.angle_gamma   90.00
#
_symmetry.space_group_name_H-M   'P 1'
#
loop_
_entity.id
_entity.type
_entity.pdbx_description
1 polymer ?
#
loop_
_entity_poly.entity_id
_entity_poly.type
_entity_poly.pdbx_seq_one_letter_code
_entity_poly.pdbx_strand_id
1 'polypeptide(L)'
;MPFKIENLGYGEAHISDFEVSSVEYTLIIMEIISKGDSSVVLPENYRLDRGSCFEVSFDAKNNLDNNTLFERYPTNNHHQMIGIMSEVERLINEHYNAVSPSGYILLAADERLNRVYKRHINRFVTQNGFTMTDKLDPSGRGYVIHT
;
A
#
# COMPACT_ATOMS: atom_id res chain seq x y z
N MET A 1 -2.57 -1.93 -19.20
CA MET A 1 -2.03 -1.94 -17.82
C MET A 1 -2.34 -0.58 -17.21
N PRO A 2 -2.96 -0.50 -16.02
CA PRO A 2 -3.34 0.75 -15.36
C PRO A 2 -2.16 1.46 -14.66
N PHE A 3 -0.97 0.86 -14.73
CA PHE A 3 0.24 1.37 -14.08
C PHE A 3 1.18 2.00 -15.10
N LYS A 4 1.64 3.21 -14.77
CA LYS A 4 2.87 3.78 -15.31
C LYS A 4 4.04 3.16 -14.57
N ILE A 5 5.04 2.67 -15.29
CA ILE A 5 6.24 2.05 -14.71
C ILE A 5 7.38 3.06 -14.76
N GLU A 6 8.04 3.29 -13.61
CA GLU A 6 9.21 4.15 -13.49
C GLU A 6 10.33 3.42 -12.75
N ASN A 7 11.56 3.48 -13.27
CA ASN A 7 12.73 2.94 -12.56
C ASN A 7 13.43 4.08 -11.82
N LEU A 8 13.43 4.02 -10.49
CA LEU A 8 13.98 5.08 -9.64
C LEU A 8 15.45 4.86 -9.25
N GLY A 9 16.11 3.84 -9.83
CA GLY A 9 17.51 3.50 -9.57
C GLY A 9 17.74 2.63 -8.34
N TYR A 10 16.73 2.48 -7.48
CA TYR A 10 16.72 1.58 -6.31
C TYR A 10 15.51 0.62 -6.27
N GLY A 11 14.70 0.62 -7.34
CA GLY A 11 13.50 -0.22 -7.47
C GLY A 11 12.63 0.23 -8.64
N GLU A 12 11.75 -0.67 -9.08
CA GLU A 12 10.69 -0.36 -10.02
C GLU A 12 9.44 0.14 -9.29
N ALA A 13 8.90 1.27 -9.74
CA ALA A 13 7.69 1.88 -9.22
C ALA A 13 6.55 1.71 -10.21
N HIS A 14 5.43 1.15 -9.73
CA HIS A 14 4.19 1.01 -10.49
C HIS A 14 3.20 2.02 -9.95
N ILE A 15 2.91 3.04 -10.74
CA ILE A 15 2.17 4.24 -10.32
C ILE A 15 0.81 4.24 -11.01
N SER A 16 -0.26 4.46 -10.25
CA SER A 16 -1.61 4.59 -10.78
C SER A 16 -2.36 5.72 -10.09
N ASP A 17 -3.04 6.54 -10.88
CA ASP A 17 -3.93 7.60 -10.40
C ASP A 17 -5.36 7.07 -10.32
N PHE A 18 -6.10 7.48 -9.28
CA PHE A 18 -7.53 7.18 -9.12
C PHE A 18 -8.25 8.35 -8.45
N GLU A 19 -9.58 8.43 -8.60
CA GLU A 19 -10.38 9.51 -8.05
C GLU A 19 -11.45 8.95 -7.10
N VAL A 20 -11.59 9.57 -5.92
CA VAL A 20 -12.69 9.29 -4.99
C VAL A 20 -13.29 10.60 -4.50
N SER A 21 -14.58 10.78 -4.73
CA SER A 21 -15.32 11.98 -4.32
C SER A 21 -14.70 13.28 -4.82
N SER A 22 -14.27 13.31 -6.09
CA SER A 22 -13.60 14.47 -6.72
C SER A 22 -12.27 14.86 -6.11
N VAL A 23 -11.62 13.93 -5.39
CA VAL A 23 -10.24 14.06 -4.94
C VAL A 23 -9.40 13.04 -5.71
N GLU A 24 -8.38 13.53 -6.41
CA GLU A 24 -7.39 12.68 -7.09
C GLU A 24 -6.37 12.16 -6.07
N TYR A 25 -6.07 10.87 -6.19
CA TYR A 25 -5.07 10.16 -5.42
C TYR A 25 -4.09 9.48 -6.36
N THR A 26 -2.86 9.34 -5.91
CA THR A 26 -1.84 8.55 -6.59
C THR A 26 -1.43 7.41 -5.68
N LEU A 27 -1.51 6.19 -6.20
CA LEU A 27 -1.02 4.97 -5.57
C LEU A 27 0.30 4.58 -6.22
N ILE A 28 1.28 4.24 -5.38
CA ILE A 28 2.62 3.82 -5.75
C ILE A 28 2.85 2.43 -5.14
N ILE A 29 3.12 1.45 -6.01
CA ILE A 29 3.57 0.11 -5.63
C ILE A 29 5.05 0.04 -5.98
N MET A 30 5.91 0.08 -4.96
CA MET A 30 7.37 0.16 -5.11
C MET A 30 8.01 -1.20 -4.84
N GLU A 31 8.88 -1.67 -5.73
CA GLU A 31 9.65 -2.90 -5.47
C GLU A 31 10.60 -2.72 -4.28
N ILE A 32 10.59 -3.70 -3.38
CA ILE A 32 11.47 -3.77 -2.21
C ILE A 32 12.56 -4.80 -2.49
N ILE A 33 13.75 -4.32 -2.82
CA ILE A 33 14.92 -5.16 -3.13
C ILE A 33 15.58 -5.67 -1.84
N SER A 34 15.61 -4.82 -0.80
CA SER A 34 16.19 -5.10 0.50
C SER A 34 15.29 -4.58 1.61
N LYS A 35 15.44 -5.10 2.83
CA LYS A 35 14.67 -4.63 4.00
C LYS A 35 14.87 -3.13 4.27
N GLY A 36 16.01 -2.57 3.89
CA GLY A 36 16.32 -1.15 4.08
C GLY A 36 15.50 -0.23 3.18
N ASP A 37 14.87 -0.77 2.13
CA ASP A 37 14.08 0.00 1.18
C ASP A 37 12.62 0.17 1.64
N SER A 38 12.22 -0.54 2.71
CA SER A 38 10.87 -0.54 3.26
C SER A 38 10.70 0.53 4.34
N SER A 39 9.56 1.24 4.33
CA SER A 39 9.18 2.15 5.41
C SER A 39 8.80 1.40 6.70
N VAL A 40 8.33 0.15 6.57
CA VAL A 40 8.10 -0.75 7.71
C VAL A 40 9.45 -1.26 8.20
N VAL A 41 9.74 -1.08 9.49
CA VAL A 41 10.90 -1.71 10.13
C VAL A 41 10.61 -3.20 10.32
N LEU A 42 11.04 -4.00 9.33
CA LEU A 42 10.88 -5.45 9.34
C LEU A 42 11.79 -6.11 10.40
N PRO A 43 11.31 -7.13 11.13
CA PRO A 43 12.14 -7.87 12.09
C PRO A 43 13.43 -8.43 11.46
N GLU A 44 14.51 -8.55 12.25
CA GLU A 44 15.79 -9.07 11.76
C GLU A 44 15.67 -10.48 11.16
N ASN A 45 14.81 -11.32 11.75
CA ASN A 45 14.55 -12.68 11.27
C ASN A 45 13.52 -12.77 10.13
N TYR A 46 12.87 -11.66 9.77
CA TYR A 46 11.97 -11.63 8.62
C TYR A 46 12.75 -11.96 7.34
N ARG A 47 12.17 -12.71 6.42
CA ARG A 47 12.81 -13.00 5.13
C ARG A 47 11.90 -12.47 4.04
N LEU A 48 12.45 -11.59 3.20
CA LEU A 48 11.81 -11.31 1.92
C LEU A 48 11.89 -12.61 1.13
N ASP A 49 10.74 -13.12 0.69
CA ASP A 49 10.69 -14.36 -0.08
C ASP A 49 11.44 -14.20 -1.41
N ARG A 50 11.71 -15.33 -2.09
CA ARG A 50 12.47 -15.31 -3.37
C ARG A 50 11.72 -14.62 -4.52
N GLY A 51 10.43 -14.32 -4.37
CA GLY A 51 9.64 -13.53 -5.33
C GLY A 51 9.66 -12.04 -4.98
N SER A 52 9.33 -11.18 -5.94
CA SER A 52 9.31 -9.73 -5.75
C SER A 52 8.30 -9.32 -4.67
N CYS A 53 8.74 -8.52 -3.71
CA CYS A 53 7.91 -7.93 -2.67
C CYS A 53 7.78 -6.44 -2.95
N PHE A 54 6.61 -5.86 -2.70
CA PHE A 54 6.36 -4.46 -3.00
C PHE A 54 5.80 -3.73 -1.79
N GLU A 55 6.16 -2.46 -1.62
CA GLU A 55 5.50 -1.58 -0.68
C GLU A 55 4.39 -0.79 -1.38
N VAL A 56 3.22 -0.73 -0.76
CA VAL A 56 2.06 0.03 -1.25
C VAL A 56 1.93 1.31 -0.43
N SER A 57 2.00 2.44 -1.12
CA SER A 57 1.71 3.76 -0.56
C SER A 57 0.70 4.48 -1.46
N PHE A 58 -0.08 5.38 -0.88
CA PHE A 58 -0.94 6.28 -1.65
C PHE A 58 -1.16 7.58 -0.89
N ASP A 59 -1.39 8.65 -1.64
CA ASP A 59 -1.68 9.96 -1.10
C ASP A 59 -2.56 10.77 -2.05
N ALA A 60 -3.18 11.83 -1.56
CA ALA A 60 -3.85 12.80 -2.42
C ALA A 60 -2.81 13.46 -3.33
N LYS A 61 -3.12 13.61 -4.62
CA LYS A 61 -2.19 14.19 -5.60
C LYS A 61 -1.76 15.61 -5.20
N ASN A 62 -2.68 16.37 -4.63
CA ASN A 62 -2.39 17.69 -4.07
C ASN A 62 -1.31 17.66 -2.97
N ASN A 63 -1.21 16.59 -2.18
CA ASN A 63 -0.16 16.46 -1.18
C ASN A 63 1.21 16.20 -1.83
N LEU A 64 1.24 15.42 -2.91
CA LEU A 64 2.45 15.18 -3.69
C LEU A 64 2.94 16.48 -4.34
N ASP A 65 2.04 17.22 -4.99
CA ASP A 65 2.37 18.46 -5.72
C ASP A 65 2.87 19.57 -4.78
N ASN A 66 2.34 19.65 -3.56
CA ASN A 66 2.70 20.67 -2.57
C ASN A 66 3.77 20.22 -1.57
N ASN A 67 4.31 19.00 -1.70
CA ASN A 67 5.26 18.40 -0.76
C ASN A 67 4.74 18.36 0.69
N THR A 68 3.44 18.10 0.86
CA THR A 68 2.74 17.97 2.14
C THR A 68 2.31 16.51 2.35
N LEU A 69 3.28 15.59 2.22
CA LEU A 69 3.04 14.15 2.19
C LEU A 69 2.25 13.67 3.43
N PHE A 70 1.23 12.87 3.16
CA PHE A 70 0.32 12.25 4.11
C PHE A 70 -0.52 13.22 4.95
N GLU A 71 -0.56 14.50 4.57
CA GLU A 71 -1.47 15.44 5.20
C GLU A 71 -2.92 15.03 5.00
N ARG A 72 -3.71 15.13 6.07
CA ARG A 72 -5.11 14.73 6.02
C ARG A 72 -5.90 15.70 5.15
N TYR A 73 -6.50 15.16 4.08
CA TYR A 73 -7.44 15.94 3.30
C TYR A 73 -8.70 16.29 4.15
N PRO A 74 -9.15 17.56 4.20
CA PRO A 74 -10.15 18.03 5.15
C PRO A 74 -11.50 17.31 5.08
N THR A 75 -11.85 16.73 3.93
CA THR A 75 -13.18 16.16 3.66
C THR A 75 -13.30 14.66 3.92
N ASN A 76 -12.25 14.01 4.47
CA ASN A 76 -12.17 12.55 4.69
C ASN A 76 -13.24 12.03 5.65
N ASN A 77 -14.47 11.87 5.15
CA ASN A 77 -15.56 11.19 5.84
C ASN A 77 -15.47 9.67 5.65
N HIS A 78 -16.27 8.92 6.41
CA HIS A 78 -16.21 7.45 6.39
C HIS A 78 -16.46 6.84 5.00
N HIS A 79 -17.38 7.41 4.21
CA HIS A 79 -17.68 6.93 2.86
C HIS A 79 -16.53 7.14 1.89
N GLN A 80 -15.88 8.31 1.95
CA GLN A 80 -14.68 8.58 1.14
C GLN A 80 -13.58 7.58 1.46
N MET A 81 -13.38 7.26 2.75
CA MET A 81 -12.38 6.27 3.15
C MET A 81 -12.70 4.86 2.60
N ILE A 82 -13.97 4.45 2.62
CA ILE A 82 -14.36 3.17 2.01
C ILE A 82 -14.08 3.15 0.51
N GLY A 83 -14.36 4.26 -0.19
CA GLY A 83 -14.09 4.41 -1.62
C GLY A 83 -12.59 4.27 -1.92
N ILE A 84 -11.75 5.01 -1.19
CA ILE A 84 -10.29 4.93 -1.34
C ILE A 84 -9.79 3.50 -1.12
N MET A 85 -10.20 2.84 -0.02
CA MET A 85 -9.76 1.47 0.23
C MET A 85 -10.22 0.48 -0.83
N SER A 86 -11.42 0.68 -1.40
CA SER A 86 -11.93 -0.17 -2.48
C SER A 86 -11.10 -0.04 -3.76
N GLU A 87 -10.69 1.18 -4.11
CA GLU A 87 -9.78 1.42 -5.23
C GLU A 87 -8.38 0.86 -4.98
N VAL A 88 -7.83 1.02 -3.77
CA VAL A 88 -6.54 0.45 -3.38
C VAL A 88 -6.58 -1.09 -3.47
N GLU A 89 -7.62 -1.73 -2.93
CA GLU A 89 -7.83 -3.19 -3.03
C GLU A 89 -7.91 -3.64 -4.51
N ARG A 90 -8.66 -2.91 -5.34
CA ARG A 90 -8.78 -3.19 -6.78
C ARG A 90 -7.42 -3.12 -7.48
N LEU A 91 -6.66 -2.05 -7.24
CA LEU A 91 -5.35 -1.83 -7.87
C LEU A 91 -4.31 -2.86 -7.42
N ILE A 92 -4.30 -3.24 -6.13
CA ILE A 92 -3.43 -4.33 -5.64
C ILE A 92 -3.78 -5.65 -6.34
N ASN A 93 -5.07 -5.95 -6.54
CA ASN A 93 -5.49 -7.16 -7.25
C ASN A 93 -5.07 -7.13 -8.73
N GLU A 94 -5.23 -6.00 -9.40
CA GLU A 94 -4.79 -5.83 -10.79
C GLU A 94 -3.27 -5.97 -10.94
N HIS A 95 -2.51 -5.41 -9.99
CA HIS A 95 -1.07 -5.58 -9.93
C HIS A 95 -0.68 -7.05 -9.69
N TYR A 96 -1.37 -7.74 -8.78
CA TYR A 96 -1.12 -9.16 -8.50
C TYR A 96 -1.33 -10.03 -9.73
N ASN A 97 -2.43 -9.82 -10.45
CA ASN A 97 -2.73 -10.59 -11.66
C ASN A 97 -1.72 -10.33 -12.80
N ALA A 98 -1.01 -9.20 -12.76
CA ALA A 98 -0.03 -8.82 -13.77
C ALA A 98 1.40 -9.26 -13.44
N VAL A 99 1.80 -9.17 -12.17
CA VAL A 99 3.20 -9.35 -11.71
C VAL A 99 3.38 -10.60 -10.86
N SER A 100 2.32 -11.08 -10.21
CA SER A 100 2.32 -12.21 -9.28
C SER A 100 3.43 -12.11 -8.20
N PRO A 101 3.46 -11.01 -7.43
CA PRO A 101 4.45 -10.81 -6.38
C PRO A 101 4.31 -11.84 -5.25
N SER A 102 5.33 -11.93 -4.40
CA SER A 102 5.32 -12.74 -3.17
C SER A 102 4.56 -12.05 -2.04
N GLY A 103 4.50 -10.72 -2.03
CA GLY A 103 3.73 -10.00 -1.05
C GLY A 103 3.75 -8.48 -1.17
N TYR A 104 2.86 -7.86 -0.39
CA TYR A 104 2.69 -6.42 -0.29
C TYR A 104 2.90 -5.93 1.13
N ILE A 105 3.79 -4.96 1.31
CA ILE A 105 4.07 -4.27 2.57
C ILE A 105 3.22 -3.01 2.64
N LEU A 106 2.58 -2.78 3.78
CA LEU A 106 1.79 -1.57 4.04
C LEU A 106 2.11 -1.00 5.42
N LEU A 107 2.20 0.33 5.52
CA LEU A 107 2.35 1.05 6.77
C LEU A 107 1.21 2.06 6.95
N ALA A 108 0.44 1.93 8.02
CA ALA A 108 -0.57 2.95 8.34
C ALA A 108 0.07 4.16 9.02
N ALA A 109 -0.21 5.37 8.55
CA ALA A 109 0.34 6.62 9.11
C ALA A 109 0.00 6.87 10.59
N ASP A 110 -1.14 6.37 11.07
CA ASP A 110 -1.55 6.46 12.48
C ASP A 110 -2.48 5.31 12.90
N GLU A 111 -2.73 5.16 14.21
CA GLU A 111 -3.54 4.06 14.77
C GLU A 111 -5.02 4.10 14.37
N ARG A 112 -5.55 5.26 13.99
CA ARG A 112 -6.93 5.35 13.49
C ARG A 112 -7.00 4.77 12.08
N LEU A 113 -6.06 5.12 11.21
CA LEU A 113 -5.93 4.56 9.87
C LEU A 113 -5.63 3.07 9.93
N ASN A 114 -4.79 2.66 10.88
CA ASN A 114 -4.42 1.28 11.16
C ASN A 114 -5.64 0.37 11.32
N ARG A 115 -6.62 0.82 12.13
CA ARG A 115 -7.87 0.08 12.36
C ARG A 115 -8.75 -0.01 11.11
N VAL A 116 -8.75 1.03 10.28
CA VAL A 116 -9.47 1.01 9.00
C VAL A 116 -8.81 0.02 8.04
N TYR A 117 -7.49 0.11 7.87
CA TYR A 117 -6.71 -0.78 7.01
C TYR A 117 -6.90 -2.23 7.41
N LYS A 118 -6.77 -2.59 8.69
CA LYS A 118 -7.02 -3.96 9.15
C LYS A 118 -8.39 -4.48 8.73
N ARG A 119 -9.45 -3.66 8.80
CA ARG A 119 -10.81 -4.12 8.42
C ARG A 119 -10.90 -4.42 6.92
N HIS A 120 -10.32 -3.56 6.10
CA HIS A 120 -10.37 -3.65 4.64
C HIS A 120 -9.42 -4.75 4.10
N ILE A 121 -8.16 -4.73 4.55
CA ILE A 121 -7.15 -5.72 4.19
C ILE A 121 -7.59 -7.13 4.62
N ASN A 122 -8.13 -7.33 5.83
CA ASN A 122 -8.59 -8.66 6.24
C ASN A 122 -9.67 -9.23 5.30
N ARG A 123 -10.59 -8.38 4.84
CA ARG A 123 -11.60 -8.79 3.85
C ARG A 123 -10.94 -9.18 2.53
N PHE A 124 -10.05 -8.32 2.02
CA PHE A 124 -9.30 -8.57 0.79
C PHE A 124 -8.49 -9.87 0.83
N VAL A 125 -7.73 -10.07 1.91
CA VAL A 125 -6.91 -11.27 2.15
C VAL A 125 -7.75 -12.52 2.13
N THR A 126 -8.88 -12.51 2.86
CA THR A 126 -9.78 -13.67 2.94
C THR A 126 -10.42 -14.01 1.59
N GLN A 127 -10.84 -12.99 0.83
CA GLN A 127 -11.51 -13.18 -0.45
C GLN A 127 -10.58 -13.75 -1.54
N ASN A 128 -9.29 -13.45 -1.48
CA ASN A 128 -8.30 -13.88 -2.48
C ASN A 128 -7.48 -15.11 -2.03
N GLY A 129 -7.72 -15.66 -0.84
CA GLY A 129 -6.97 -16.81 -0.32
C GLY A 129 -5.54 -16.47 0.12
N PHE A 130 -5.23 -15.19 0.31
CA PHE A 130 -3.94 -14.69 0.78
C PHE A 130 -3.81 -14.89 2.29
N THR A 131 -2.62 -14.58 2.82
CA THR A 131 -2.41 -14.49 4.27
C THR A 131 -1.84 -13.13 4.66
N MET A 132 -1.93 -12.76 5.94
CA MET A 132 -1.39 -11.49 6.44
C MET A 132 -0.59 -11.71 7.71
N THR A 133 0.61 -11.13 7.75
CA THR A 133 1.37 -10.90 8.98
C THR A 133 1.15 -9.46 9.43
N ASP A 134 0.71 -9.30 10.67
CA ASP A 134 0.32 -8.02 11.26
C ASP A 134 1.26 -7.64 12.42
N LYS A 135 1.15 -6.39 12.89
CA LYS A 135 1.99 -5.85 13.98
C LYS A 135 3.50 -5.92 13.69
N LEU A 136 3.85 -5.78 12.41
CA LEU A 136 5.20 -5.44 12.01
C LEU A 136 5.43 -3.95 12.31
N ASP A 137 6.69 -3.52 12.31
CA ASP A 137 7.15 -2.25 12.88
C ASP A 137 7.03 -2.18 14.43
N PRO A 138 7.97 -1.51 15.15
CA PRO A 138 7.89 -1.34 16.60
C PRO A 138 6.58 -0.72 17.09
N SER A 139 5.92 0.08 16.25
CA SER A 139 4.62 0.68 16.57
C SER A 139 3.41 -0.21 16.25
N GLY A 140 3.63 -1.39 15.65
CA GLY A 140 2.58 -2.37 15.34
C GLY A 140 1.62 -1.95 14.22
N ARG A 141 2.03 -0.98 13.38
CA ARG A 141 1.22 -0.42 12.28
C ARG A 141 1.63 -0.91 10.90
N GLY A 142 2.67 -1.75 10.83
CA GLY A 142 3.13 -2.40 9.61
C GLY A 142 2.44 -3.74 9.37
N TYR A 143 2.22 -4.06 8.09
CA TYR A 143 1.59 -5.28 7.62
C TYR A 143 2.34 -5.83 6.42
N VAL A 144 2.32 -7.15 6.28
CA VAL A 144 2.64 -7.82 5.03
C VAL A 144 1.48 -8.72 4.64
N ILE A 145 0.98 -8.54 3.41
CA ILE A 145 0.08 -9.47 2.73
C ILE A 145 0.97 -10.44 1.94
N HIS A 146 0.82 -11.74 2.16
CA HIS A 146 1.49 -12.79 1.40
C HIS A 146 0.51 -13.39 0.39
N THR A 147 0.90 -13.44 -0.88
CA THR A 147 0.02 -13.70 -2.03
C THR A 147 0.34 -14.96 -2.82
#